data_AF-A0A128A1W9-F1
#
_entry.id   AF-A0A128A1W9-F1
#
_cell.length_a   1.000
_cell.length_b   1.000
_cell.length_c   1.000
_cell.angle_alpha   90.00
_cell.angle_beta   90.00
_cell.angle_gamma   90.00
#
_symmetry.space_group_name_H-M   'P 1'
#
loop_
_entity.id
_entity.type
_entity.pdbx_description
1 polymer ?
#
loop_
_entity_poly.entity_id
_entity_poly.type
_entity_poly.pdbx_seq_one_letter_code
_entity_poly.pdbx_strand_id
1 'polypeptide(L)'
;MKTLHFSKFSIFMITIVTFAIVVYGIIVLTSPPTTSEKNDRIYLHSSNYPGSSGSSEGYVKISDMMPNDVGYFMYPSSYNFSDSANAYQRFLLIRLPSWLGGDKNDISSYRAYSILDLDSHCMLKYWPQPGRQQIQDVCHFEEYRTIDGASYFFGMKAMAKPIENALPELDLGVDDSGYIYVKTPTWTVDKNGLIGDGRHLSKDQVLNSSKFLLGKYRSQSKIPVQIPLSLEDGSFLIDISYDANEAYFRYTLDKPTISTPHIDISYCNCTGLSKNDFSYYDIIKYAQAWQFGNHVVYSHAAYADVKGNPPDYVFEFYQDGYHVIFNSMMPFDYGMKMTLDTFFNGTKLSDIEQGSIGK
;
A
#
# COMPACT_ATOMS: atom_id res chain seq x y z
N MET A 1 -8.05 -47.03 -42.47
CA MET A 1 -8.33 -46.74 -41.05
C MET A 1 -7.02 -46.31 -40.40
N LYS A 2 -6.88 -45.02 -40.01
CA LYS A 2 -5.74 -44.55 -39.23
C LYS A 2 -6.16 -44.57 -37.76
N THR A 3 -5.58 -45.47 -36.98
CA THR A 3 -5.73 -45.55 -35.53
C THR A 3 -5.05 -44.33 -34.91
N LEU A 4 -5.83 -43.46 -34.25
CA LEU A 4 -5.29 -42.36 -33.44
C LEU A 4 -4.59 -42.96 -32.22
N HIS A 5 -3.25 -42.99 -32.23
CA HIS A 5 -2.46 -43.20 -31.03
C HIS A 5 -2.48 -41.92 -30.21
N PHE A 6 -3.46 -41.78 -29.32
CA PHE A 6 -3.33 -40.85 -28.21
C PHE A 6 -2.17 -41.32 -27.34
N SER A 7 -1.10 -40.52 -27.31
CA SER A 7 0.04 -40.72 -26.42
C SER A 7 -0.45 -40.82 -24.98
N LYS A 8 0.04 -41.79 -24.22
CA LYS A 8 -0.25 -41.95 -22.78
C LYS A 8 0.00 -40.65 -21.99
N PHE A 9 0.85 -39.77 -22.52
CA PHE A 9 1.11 -38.44 -21.97
C PHE A 9 -0.11 -37.49 -22.04
N SER A 10 -0.90 -37.56 -23.11
CA SER A 10 -2.14 -36.75 -23.23
C SER A 10 -3.21 -37.19 -22.25
N ILE A 11 -3.35 -38.50 -21.99
CA ILE A 11 -4.34 -39.02 -21.05
C ILE A 11 -3.99 -38.58 -19.62
N PHE A 12 -2.71 -38.64 -19.25
CA PHE A 12 -2.25 -38.19 -17.93
C PHE A 12 -2.49 -36.69 -17.70
N MET A 13 -2.15 -35.84 -18.69
CA MET A 13 -2.39 -34.39 -18.58
C MET A 13 -3.87 -34.03 -18.53
N ILE A 14 -4.71 -34.70 -19.33
CA ILE A 14 -6.17 -34.51 -19.26
C ILE A 14 -6.68 -34.89 -17.87
N THR A 15 -6.19 -35.99 -17.29
CA THR A 15 -6.63 -36.45 -15.95
C THR A 15 -6.25 -35.44 -14.87
N ILE A 16 -5.04 -34.88 -14.90
CA ILE A 16 -4.59 -33.85 -13.95
C ILE A 16 -5.43 -32.58 -14.09
N VAL A 17 -5.66 -32.09 -15.30
CA VAL A 17 -6.46 -30.88 -15.54
C VAL A 17 -7.90 -31.10 -15.08
N THR A 18 -8.47 -32.27 -15.38
CA THR A 18 -9.84 -32.60 -14.96
C THR A 18 -9.93 -32.70 -13.43
N PHE A 19 -8.93 -33.31 -12.77
CA PHE A 19 -8.88 -33.39 -11.31
C PHE A 19 -8.73 -32.00 -10.69
N ALA A 20 -7.88 -31.12 -11.23
CA ALA A 20 -7.73 -29.75 -10.76
C ALA A 20 -9.02 -28.94 -10.91
N ILE A 21 -9.72 -29.06 -12.04
CA ILE A 21 -11.02 -28.40 -12.27
C ILE A 21 -12.08 -28.95 -11.31
N VAL A 22 -12.12 -30.26 -11.08
CA VAL A 22 -13.07 -30.88 -10.14
C VAL A 22 -12.77 -30.46 -8.71
N VAL A 23 -11.51 -30.46 -8.28
CA VAL A 23 -11.11 -30.00 -6.94
C VAL A 23 -11.42 -28.51 -6.76
N TYR A 24 -11.09 -27.67 -7.74
CA TYR A 24 -11.41 -26.24 -7.69
C TYR A 24 -12.93 -26.01 -7.69
N GLY A 25 -13.67 -26.72 -8.54
CA GLY A 25 -15.13 -26.67 -8.58
C GLY A 25 -15.75 -27.12 -7.26
N ILE A 26 -15.22 -28.18 -6.63
CA ILE A 26 -15.64 -28.61 -5.30
C ILE A 26 -15.33 -27.53 -4.28
N ILE A 27 -14.12 -26.97 -4.22
CA ILE A 27 -13.77 -25.90 -3.27
C ILE A 27 -14.70 -24.68 -3.42
N VAL A 28 -14.98 -24.26 -4.66
CA VAL A 28 -15.89 -23.13 -4.95
C VAL A 28 -17.35 -23.46 -4.61
N LEU A 29 -17.81 -24.68 -4.87
CA LEU A 29 -19.21 -25.10 -4.65
C LEU A 29 -19.49 -25.56 -3.21
N THR A 30 -18.49 -26.06 -2.49
CA THR A 30 -18.58 -26.46 -1.07
C THR A 30 -18.17 -25.36 -0.14
N SER A 31 -17.69 -24.22 -0.65
CA SER A 31 -17.69 -22.98 0.11
C SER A 31 -19.14 -22.67 0.45
N PRO A 32 -19.54 -22.75 1.73
CA PRO A 32 -20.93 -22.49 2.10
C PRO A 32 -21.33 -21.11 1.57
N PRO A 33 -22.59 -20.91 1.14
CA PRO A 33 -23.08 -19.56 0.91
C PRO A 33 -23.10 -18.86 2.28
N THR A 34 -22.02 -18.15 2.59
CA THR A 34 -21.74 -17.52 3.89
C THR A 34 -22.53 -16.22 4.10
N THR A 35 -23.66 -16.06 3.42
CA THR A 35 -24.49 -14.89 3.59
C THR A 35 -25.43 -15.11 4.77
N SER A 36 -25.09 -14.52 5.92
CA SER A 36 -26.10 -14.23 6.93
C SER A 36 -27.19 -13.38 6.26
N GLU A 37 -28.45 -13.85 6.28
CA GLU A 37 -29.61 -13.10 5.79
C GLU A 37 -29.92 -11.85 6.66
N LYS A 38 -29.23 -11.70 7.80
CA LYS A 38 -29.35 -10.56 8.69
C LYS A 38 -28.01 -9.84 8.87
N ASN A 39 -28.09 -8.52 9.01
CA ASN A 39 -26.99 -7.68 9.46
C ASN A 39 -26.35 -8.27 10.73
N ASP A 40 -25.08 -8.65 10.65
CA ASP A 40 -24.38 -9.37 11.70
C ASP A 40 -23.54 -8.38 12.52
N ARG A 41 -23.86 -8.22 13.81
CA ARG A 41 -23.13 -7.31 14.70
C ARG A 41 -21.71 -7.84 14.89
N ILE A 42 -20.73 -6.95 14.79
CA ILE A 42 -19.33 -7.34 14.96
C ILE A 42 -19.05 -7.64 16.43
N TYR A 43 -18.62 -8.88 16.70
CA TYR A 43 -18.08 -9.31 17.99
C TYR A 43 -16.56 -9.36 17.89
N LEU A 44 -15.87 -8.49 18.61
CA LEU A 44 -14.41 -8.48 18.68
C LEU A 44 -13.95 -9.57 19.63
N HIS A 45 -12.94 -10.33 19.22
CA HIS A 45 -12.30 -11.34 20.06
C HIS A 45 -11.03 -10.79 20.68
N SER A 46 -10.77 -11.14 21.95
CA SER A 46 -9.47 -10.92 22.54
C SER A 46 -8.44 -11.74 21.77
N SER A 47 -7.55 -11.09 21.04
CA SER A 47 -6.47 -11.79 20.35
C SER A 47 -5.15 -11.52 21.08
N ASN A 48 -4.35 -12.58 21.25
CA ASN A 48 -2.92 -12.44 21.60
C ASN A 48 -2.09 -11.96 20.39
N TYR A 49 -2.74 -11.39 19.37
CA TYR A 49 -2.04 -10.92 18.19
C TYR A 49 -1.24 -9.66 18.53
N PRO A 50 0.07 -9.64 18.24
CA PRO A 50 0.90 -8.49 18.56
C PRO A 50 0.38 -7.27 17.78
N GLY A 51 -0.09 -6.23 18.46
CA GLY A 51 -0.68 -5.03 17.85
C GLY A 51 -2.14 -4.74 18.23
N SER A 52 -2.83 -5.67 18.90
CA SER A 52 -4.12 -5.41 19.53
C SER A 52 -3.93 -4.45 20.71
N SER A 53 -4.23 -3.17 20.52
CA SER A 53 -4.08 -2.13 21.55
C SER A 53 -5.43 -1.59 22.00
N GLY A 54 -6.21 -2.42 22.68
CA GLY A 54 -7.21 -1.90 23.63
C GLY A 54 -8.68 -2.16 23.32
N SER A 55 -9.05 -2.78 22.19
CA SER A 55 -10.44 -3.17 21.98
C SER A 55 -10.83 -4.36 22.86
N SER A 56 -11.75 -4.15 23.80
CA SER A 56 -12.30 -5.18 24.68
C SER A 56 -13.10 -6.22 23.90
N GLU A 57 -13.00 -7.49 24.31
CA GLU A 57 -13.84 -8.57 23.77
C GLU A 57 -15.34 -8.25 23.95
N GLY A 58 -16.13 -8.42 22.88
CA GLY A 58 -17.55 -8.09 22.89
C GLY A 58 -18.07 -7.46 21.60
N TYR A 59 -19.38 -7.18 21.58
CA TYR A 59 -19.99 -6.43 20.50
C TYR A 59 -19.54 -4.97 20.53
N VAL A 60 -19.07 -4.47 19.38
CA VAL A 60 -18.45 -3.15 19.27
C VAL A 60 -19.45 -2.06 18.87
N LYS A 61 -19.44 -0.95 19.60
CA LYS A 61 -20.09 0.30 19.20
C LYS A 61 -19.11 1.26 18.54
N ILE A 62 -19.67 2.24 17.82
CA ILE A 62 -18.91 3.32 17.16
C ILE A 62 -18.02 4.12 18.11
N SER A 63 -18.33 4.15 19.41
CA SER A 63 -17.54 4.88 20.40
C SER A 63 -16.42 4.06 21.06
N ASP A 64 -16.37 2.74 20.83
CA ASP A 64 -15.62 1.84 21.71
C ASP A 64 -14.15 1.70 21.33
N MET A 65 -13.80 1.86 20.05
CA MET A 65 -12.41 1.79 19.58
C MET A 65 -11.79 3.18 19.53
N MET A 66 -10.53 3.31 19.94
CA MET A 66 -9.78 4.57 19.80
C MET A 66 -9.36 4.80 18.33
N PRO A 67 -9.15 6.06 17.89
CA PRO A 67 -8.54 6.30 16.58
C PRO A 67 -7.21 5.55 16.45
N ASN A 68 -6.91 5.05 15.25
CA ASN A 68 -5.70 4.29 14.96
C ASN A 68 -5.60 2.95 15.71
N ASP A 69 -6.71 2.22 15.83
CA ASP A 69 -6.81 0.94 16.57
C ASP A 69 -7.39 -0.17 15.69
N VAL A 70 -7.15 -1.42 16.09
CA VAL A 70 -7.58 -2.62 15.37
C VAL A 70 -8.20 -3.67 16.29
N GLY A 71 -9.33 -4.22 15.85
CA GLY A 71 -9.98 -5.39 16.43
C GLY A 71 -10.03 -6.55 15.43
N TYR A 72 -10.22 -7.76 15.94
CA TYR A 72 -10.30 -8.98 15.13
C TYR A 72 -11.66 -9.63 15.34
N PHE A 73 -12.31 -10.05 14.26
CA PHE A 73 -13.64 -10.67 14.34
C PHE A 73 -13.82 -11.78 13.31
N MET A 74 -14.85 -12.60 13.53
CA MET A 74 -15.31 -13.61 12.57
C MET A 74 -16.48 -13.08 11.76
N TYR A 75 -16.49 -13.35 10.46
CA TYR A 75 -17.68 -13.19 9.64
C TYR A 75 -17.93 -14.43 8.75
N PRO A 76 -19.15 -15.01 8.78
CA PRO A 76 -20.21 -14.76 9.77
C PRO A 76 -19.78 -15.03 11.22
N SER A 77 -20.44 -14.40 12.20
CA SER A 77 -20.14 -14.52 13.63
C SER A 77 -20.37 -15.91 14.21
N SER A 78 -21.04 -16.80 13.46
CA SER A 78 -21.25 -18.21 13.83
C SER A 78 -19.97 -19.05 13.82
N TYR A 79 -18.91 -18.58 13.17
CA TYR A 79 -17.65 -19.30 13.10
C TYR A 79 -16.85 -19.15 14.40
N ASN A 80 -16.17 -20.23 14.81
CA ASN A 80 -15.35 -20.24 16.01
C ASN A 80 -13.99 -19.59 15.73
N PHE A 81 -13.69 -18.47 16.41
CA PHE A 81 -12.43 -17.73 16.28
C PHE A 81 -11.21 -18.57 16.67
N SER A 82 -11.33 -19.47 17.65
CA SER A 82 -10.22 -20.30 18.13
C SER A 82 -9.82 -21.42 17.17
N ASP A 83 -10.67 -21.74 16.19
CA ASP A 83 -10.39 -22.78 15.21
C ASP A 83 -9.60 -22.20 14.04
N SER A 84 -8.36 -22.66 13.88
CA SER A 84 -7.48 -22.23 12.79
C SER A 84 -7.98 -22.63 11.41
N ALA A 85 -8.87 -23.63 11.29
CA ALA A 85 -9.47 -24.00 10.02
C ALA A 85 -10.35 -22.87 9.45
N ASN A 86 -10.81 -21.95 10.29
CA ASN A 86 -11.67 -20.82 9.90
C ASN A 86 -10.87 -19.55 9.56
N ALA A 87 -9.62 -19.68 9.11
CA ALA A 87 -8.77 -18.52 8.80
C ALA A 87 -9.38 -17.60 7.72
N TYR A 88 -10.12 -18.16 6.76
CA TYR A 88 -10.85 -17.43 5.72
C TYR A 88 -12.10 -16.71 6.24
N GLN A 89 -12.46 -16.85 7.51
CA GLN A 89 -13.58 -16.14 8.11
C GLN A 89 -13.12 -15.06 9.07
N ARG A 90 -11.80 -14.78 9.14
CA ARG A 90 -11.21 -13.78 10.03
C ARG A 90 -11.04 -12.44 9.32
N PHE A 91 -11.44 -11.38 10.00
CA PHE A 91 -11.39 -10.01 9.50
C PHE A 91 -10.75 -9.07 10.52
N LEU A 92 -10.11 -8.03 9.99
CA LEU A 92 -9.65 -6.86 10.72
C LEU A 92 -10.79 -5.85 10.75
N LEU A 93 -11.15 -5.31 11.91
CA LEU A 93 -11.90 -4.07 12.03
C LEU A 93 -10.92 -2.98 12.43
N ILE A 94 -10.74 -1.97 11.58
CA ILE A 94 -9.77 -0.90 11.82
C ILE A 94 -10.54 0.39 12.01
N ARG A 95 -10.28 1.10 13.11
CA ARG A 95 -10.62 2.51 13.23
C ARG A 95 -9.44 3.31 12.68
N LEU A 96 -9.69 4.09 11.63
CA LEU A 96 -8.67 4.88 10.94
C LEU A 96 -7.92 5.79 11.92
N PRO A 97 -6.69 6.20 11.59
CA PRO A 97 -6.01 7.24 12.35
C PRO A 97 -6.72 8.59 12.21
N SER A 98 -6.53 9.46 13.20
CA SER A 98 -7.13 10.79 13.27
C SER A 98 -6.98 11.58 11.97
N TRP A 99 -5.78 11.55 11.36
CA TRP A 99 -5.52 12.30 10.12
C TRP A 99 -6.28 11.79 8.90
N LEU A 100 -6.71 10.52 8.91
CA LEU A 100 -7.58 9.93 7.89
C LEU A 100 -9.07 10.06 8.23
N GLY A 101 -9.42 10.67 9.37
CA GLY A 101 -10.78 10.90 9.81
C GLY A 101 -11.24 10.01 10.96
N GLY A 102 -10.35 9.26 11.60
CA GLY A 102 -10.65 8.36 12.72
C GLY A 102 -11.37 8.98 13.90
N ASP A 103 -11.23 10.29 14.11
CA ASP A 103 -11.85 11.01 15.23
C ASP A 103 -13.37 11.17 15.05
N LYS A 104 -13.91 10.95 13.84
CA LYS A 104 -15.36 11.05 13.64
C LYS A 104 -16.06 9.92 14.39
N ASN A 105 -17.17 10.26 15.02
CA ASN A 105 -18.02 9.31 15.74
C ASN A 105 -19.11 8.73 14.81
N ASP A 106 -18.70 8.23 13.65
CA ASP A 106 -19.58 7.63 12.65
C ASP A 106 -18.86 6.49 11.89
N ILE A 107 -19.61 5.78 11.04
CA ILE A 107 -19.10 4.61 10.32
C ILE A 107 -17.96 4.94 9.33
N SER A 108 -17.81 6.21 8.93
CA SER A 108 -16.77 6.61 7.97
C SER A 108 -15.35 6.48 8.55
N SER A 109 -15.23 6.42 9.87
CA SER A 109 -13.98 6.18 10.61
C SER A 109 -13.51 4.73 10.58
N TYR A 110 -14.31 3.79 10.07
CA TYR A 110 -14.05 2.36 10.18
C TYR A 110 -13.84 1.71 8.81
N ARG A 111 -12.99 0.69 8.77
CA ARG A 111 -12.80 -0.23 7.64
C ARG A 111 -12.76 -1.67 8.13
N ALA A 112 -13.23 -2.60 7.31
CA ALA A 112 -13.16 -4.02 7.63
C ALA A 112 -12.62 -4.83 6.45
N TYR A 113 -11.49 -5.50 6.66
CA TYR A 113 -10.80 -6.26 5.61
C TYR A 113 -10.58 -7.71 6.03
N SER A 114 -10.55 -8.62 5.06
CA SER A 114 -10.02 -9.97 5.28
C SER A 114 -8.63 -9.89 5.90
N ILE A 115 -8.32 -10.76 6.86
CA ILE A 115 -6.97 -10.85 7.43
C ILE A 115 -5.99 -11.60 6.52
N LEU A 116 -6.42 -12.16 5.40
CA LEU A 116 -5.53 -12.96 4.55
C LEU A 116 -4.82 -12.08 3.53
N ASP A 117 -3.49 -12.16 3.53
CA ASP A 117 -2.65 -11.65 2.46
C ASP A 117 -3.06 -12.29 1.13
N LEU A 118 -3.05 -11.52 0.05
CA LEU A 118 -3.58 -11.98 -1.23
C LEU A 118 -2.67 -12.99 -1.94
N ASP A 119 -1.37 -12.98 -1.66
CA ASP A 119 -0.39 -13.84 -2.33
C ASP A 119 -0.11 -15.10 -1.52
N SER A 120 0.29 -14.90 -0.26
CA SER A 120 0.77 -15.98 0.61
C SER A 120 -0.31 -16.58 1.51
N HIS A 121 -1.47 -15.93 1.62
CA HIS A 121 -2.53 -16.24 2.59
C HIS A 121 -2.03 -16.23 4.04
N CYS A 122 -0.90 -15.57 4.30
CA CYS A 122 -0.46 -15.27 5.65
C CYS A 122 -1.42 -14.29 6.32
N MET A 123 -1.51 -14.36 7.65
CA MET A 123 -2.34 -13.46 8.43
C MET A 123 -1.70 -12.07 8.50
N LEU A 124 -2.41 -11.10 7.96
CA LEU A 124 -2.09 -9.69 7.97
C LEU A 124 -2.13 -9.12 9.38
N LYS A 125 -1.30 -8.13 9.60
CA LYS A 125 -1.25 -7.33 10.82
C LYS A 125 -1.44 -5.86 10.49
N TYR A 126 -2.21 -5.17 11.32
CA TYR A 126 -2.24 -3.70 11.33
C TYR A 126 -1.12 -3.16 12.22
N TRP A 127 -0.43 -2.13 11.74
CA TRP A 127 0.70 -1.50 12.44
C TRP A 127 0.34 -0.06 12.82
N PRO A 128 -0.14 0.20 14.05
CA PRO A 128 -0.64 1.53 14.45
C PRO A 128 0.48 2.53 14.76
N GLN A 129 1.76 2.18 14.61
CA GLN A 129 2.86 3.10 14.91
C GLN A 129 2.77 4.34 13.99
N PRO A 130 3.02 5.56 14.51
CA PRO A 130 3.19 6.76 13.68
C PRO A 130 4.18 6.51 12.55
N GLY A 131 3.91 7.04 11.36
CA GLY A 131 4.74 6.79 10.17
C GLY A 131 4.65 5.36 9.60
N ARG A 132 3.72 4.53 10.06
CA ARG A 132 3.45 3.21 9.46
C ARG A 132 1.97 3.02 9.15
N GLN A 133 1.10 3.02 10.18
CA GLN A 133 -0.37 3.06 10.09
C GLN A 133 -1.01 2.27 8.92
N GLN A 134 -0.43 1.11 8.59
CA GLN A 134 -0.73 0.30 7.41
C GLN A 134 -1.09 -1.13 7.80
N ILE A 135 -1.71 -1.84 6.86
CA ILE A 135 -1.92 -3.28 6.93
C ILE A 135 -0.74 -3.95 6.22
N GLN A 136 -0.15 -4.98 6.82
CA GLN A 136 1.01 -5.64 6.24
C GLN A 136 1.02 -7.15 6.48
N ASP A 137 1.48 -7.88 5.47
CA ASP A 137 1.85 -9.29 5.61
C ASP A 137 3.14 -9.44 6.43
N VAL A 138 3.06 -10.27 7.47
CA VAL A 138 4.21 -10.57 8.35
C VAL A 138 5.18 -11.57 7.73
N CYS A 139 4.77 -12.29 6.67
CA CYS A 139 5.59 -13.29 5.99
C CYS A 139 6.47 -12.68 4.90
N HIS A 140 5.88 -11.88 4.01
CA HIS A 140 6.56 -11.35 2.81
C HIS A 140 6.53 -9.82 2.71
N PHE A 141 6.06 -9.14 3.76
CA PHE A 141 6.07 -7.68 3.88
C PHE A 141 5.23 -6.92 2.86
N GLU A 142 4.32 -7.60 2.15
CA GLU A 142 3.33 -6.97 1.28
C GLU A 142 2.49 -5.96 2.08
N GLU A 143 2.31 -4.77 1.51
CA GLU A 143 1.69 -3.63 2.19
C GLU A 143 0.37 -3.26 1.53
N TYR A 144 -0.62 -2.95 2.36
CA TYR A 144 -1.98 -2.59 1.95
C TYR A 144 -2.43 -1.31 2.64
N ARG A 145 -3.09 -0.43 1.88
CA ARG A 145 -3.57 0.85 2.38
C ARG A 145 -4.72 0.65 3.33
N THR A 146 -4.69 1.34 4.47
CA THR A 146 -5.76 1.24 5.46
C THR A 146 -7.09 1.84 4.98
N ILE A 147 -7.06 2.77 4.01
CA ILE A 147 -8.27 3.48 3.58
C ILE A 147 -9.16 2.72 2.60
N ASP A 148 -8.57 1.81 1.82
CA ASP A 148 -9.27 1.04 0.78
C ASP A 148 -8.68 -0.35 0.53
N GLY A 149 -7.70 -0.81 1.31
CA GLY A 149 -7.12 -2.14 1.18
C GLY A 149 -6.29 -2.34 -0.10
N ALA A 150 -5.99 -1.30 -0.87
CA ALA A 150 -5.17 -1.43 -2.08
C ALA A 150 -3.74 -1.87 -1.73
N SER A 151 -3.22 -2.86 -2.44
CA SER A 151 -1.82 -3.28 -2.36
C SER A 151 -0.92 -2.28 -3.08
N TYR A 152 0.25 -2.00 -2.51
CA TYR A 152 1.19 -1.02 -3.06
C TYR A 152 2.67 -1.39 -2.91
N PHE A 153 2.94 -2.61 -2.42
CA PHE A 153 4.30 -3.13 -2.33
C PHE A 153 4.35 -4.56 -2.86
N PHE A 154 4.59 -4.70 -4.14
CA PHE A 154 4.41 -5.95 -4.87
C PHE A 154 5.69 -6.79 -4.88
N GLY A 155 6.23 -7.08 -3.70
CA GLY A 155 7.53 -7.72 -3.51
C GLY A 155 7.73 -8.97 -4.39
N MET A 156 7.31 -10.15 -3.91
CA MET A 156 7.46 -11.42 -4.65
C MET A 156 6.34 -11.69 -5.65
N LYS A 157 5.33 -10.81 -5.75
CA LYS A 157 4.16 -10.94 -6.63
C LYS A 157 4.49 -11.09 -8.11
N ALA A 158 5.69 -10.71 -8.55
CA ALA A 158 6.15 -10.91 -9.93
C ALA A 158 6.16 -12.39 -10.38
N MET A 159 6.06 -13.35 -9.44
CA MET A 159 6.17 -14.79 -9.71
C MET A 159 4.85 -15.57 -9.52
N ALA A 160 3.76 -14.92 -9.07
CA ALA A 160 2.51 -15.58 -8.69
C ALA A 160 1.35 -15.27 -9.66
N LYS A 161 0.23 -16.01 -9.50
CA LYS A 161 -1.05 -15.87 -10.23
C LYS A 161 -1.45 -14.39 -10.37
N PRO A 162 -2.20 -13.97 -11.40
CA PRO A 162 -2.88 -12.68 -11.36
C PRO A 162 -3.84 -12.68 -10.18
N ILE A 163 -3.42 -12.01 -9.12
CA ILE A 163 -4.19 -11.78 -7.91
C ILE A 163 -4.75 -10.36 -8.02
N GLU A 164 -5.92 -10.14 -7.43
CA GLU A 164 -6.50 -8.81 -7.40
C GLU A 164 -5.64 -7.83 -6.60
N ASN A 165 -5.87 -6.52 -6.81
CA ASN A 165 -5.02 -5.46 -6.28
C ASN A 165 -5.50 -4.87 -4.94
N ALA A 166 -6.53 -5.41 -4.31
CA ALA A 166 -7.00 -4.98 -3.00
C ALA A 166 -7.57 -6.10 -2.15
N LEU A 167 -7.53 -5.90 -0.82
CA LEU A 167 -8.11 -6.84 0.14
C LEU A 167 -9.63 -6.91 0.01
N PRO A 168 -10.26 -8.10 0.18
CA PRO A 168 -11.69 -8.21 0.34
C PRO A 168 -12.17 -7.33 1.50
N GLU A 169 -13.23 -6.58 1.28
CA GLU A 169 -13.72 -5.53 2.18
C GLU A 169 -15.19 -5.78 2.53
N LEU A 170 -15.52 -5.66 3.82
CA LEU A 170 -16.89 -5.76 4.32
C LEU A 170 -17.49 -4.36 4.46
N ASP A 171 -18.65 -4.15 3.83
CA ASP A 171 -19.41 -2.92 4.01
C ASP A 171 -20.03 -2.87 5.40
N LEU A 172 -19.82 -1.77 6.10
CA LEU A 172 -20.28 -1.62 7.48
C LEU A 172 -21.53 -0.74 7.59
N GLY A 173 -22.26 -0.94 8.68
CA GLY A 173 -23.38 -0.10 9.12
C GLY A 173 -23.38 0.07 10.64
N VAL A 174 -24.28 0.93 11.11
CA VAL A 174 -24.50 1.20 12.54
C VAL A 174 -25.98 1.07 12.80
N ASP A 175 -26.36 0.28 13.80
CA ASP A 175 -27.76 0.13 14.17
C ASP A 175 -28.22 1.24 15.15
N ASP A 176 -29.52 1.26 15.46
CA ASP A 176 -30.13 2.26 16.33
C ASP A 176 -29.57 2.24 17.77
N SER A 177 -28.88 1.17 18.16
CA SER A 177 -28.22 1.02 19.46
C SER A 177 -26.74 1.42 19.42
N GLY A 178 -26.24 1.86 18.26
CA GLY A 178 -24.86 2.29 18.03
C GLY A 178 -23.87 1.16 17.76
N TYR A 179 -24.34 -0.09 17.63
CA TYR A 179 -23.47 -1.24 17.34
C TYR A 179 -23.10 -1.28 15.86
N ILE A 180 -21.85 -1.62 15.59
CA ILE A 180 -21.34 -1.82 14.24
C ILE A 180 -21.78 -3.20 13.76
N TYR A 181 -22.26 -3.28 12.52
CA TYR A 181 -22.63 -4.53 11.88
C TYR A 181 -22.08 -4.61 10.46
N VAL A 182 -21.95 -5.84 9.97
CA VAL A 182 -21.61 -6.15 8.58
C VAL A 182 -22.89 -6.20 7.74
N LYS A 183 -22.95 -5.40 6.67
CA LYS A 183 -23.99 -5.52 5.65
C LYS A 183 -23.74 -6.80 4.85
N THR A 184 -24.81 -7.46 4.40
CA THR A 184 -24.68 -8.69 3.60
C THR A 184 -23.75 -8.46 2.40
N PRO A 185 -22.59 -9.15 2.34
CA PRO A 185 -21.60 -8.92 1.30
C PRO A 185 -22.04 -9.57 -0.01
N THR A 186 -21.61 -8.96 -1.11
CA THR A 186 -21.65 -9.54 -2.45
C THR A 186 -20.26 -10.02 -2.81
N TRP A 187 -20.04 -11.32 -2.70
CA TRP A 187 -18.73 -11.96 -2.94
C TRP A 187 -18.41 -12.08 -4.43
N THR A 188 -18.01 -10.97 -5.02
CA THR A 188 -17.46 -10.92 -6.37
C THR A 188 -16.24 -10.01 -6.37
N VAL A 189 -15.33 -10.25 -7.31
CA VAL A 189 -14.11 -9.45 -7.50
C VAL A 189 -14.39 -7.94 -7.57
N ASP A 190 -15.45 -7.51 -8.28
CA ASP A 190 -15.78 -6.09 -8.46
C ASP A 190 -16.59 -5.46 -7.29
N LYS A 191 -16.84 -6.22 -6.21
CA LYS A 191 -17.63 -5.80 -5.04
C LYS A 191 -16.82 -5.98 -3.76
N ASN A 192 -17.27 -6.86 -2.86
CA ASN A 192 -16.59 -7.10 -1.59
C ASN A 192 -15.32 -7.96 -1.74
N GLY A 193 -15.06 -8.51 -2.92
CA GLY A 193 -13.93 -9.39 -3.21
C GLY A 193 -14.26 -10.87 -3.02
N LEU A 194 -13.29 -11.71 -3.32
CA LEU A 194 -13.29 -13.13 -2.99
C LEU A 194 -12.24 -13.37 -1.91
N ILE A 195 -12.63 -14.01 -0.82
CA ILE A 195 -11.70 -14.23 0.30
C ILE A 195 -10.53 -15.11 -0.16
N GLY A 196 -9.31 -14.62 0.02
CA GLY A 196 -8.08 -15.28 -0.44
C GLY A 196 -7.68 -14.98 -1.90
N ASP A 197 -8.56 -14.41 -2.71
CA ASP A 197 -8.25 -13.99 -4.08
C ASP A 197 -8.22 -12.46 -4.25
N GLY A 198 -8.94 -11.72 -3.39
CA GLY A 198 -8.96 -10.26 -3.37
C GLY A 198 -10.15 -9.60 -4.08
N ARG A 199 -10.10 -8.28 -4.20
CA ARG A 199 -11.08 -7.45 -4.92
C ARG A 199 -10.39 -6.51 -5.89
N HIS A 200 -11.06 -6.21 -6.99
CA HIS A 200 -10.53 -5.30 -7.99
C HIS A 200 -10.79 -3.84 -7.61
N LEU A 201 -9.74 -3.04 -7.70
CA LEU A 201 -9.81 -1.58 -7.74
C LEU A 201 -9.32 -1.08 -9.08
N SER A 202 -10.16 -0.35 -9.80
CA SER A 202 -9.74 0.34 -11.01
C SER A 202 -8.73 1.44 -10.69
N LYS A 203 -7.92 1.83 -11.68
CA LYS A 203 -7.00 2.97 -11.58
C LYS A 203 -7.69 4.23 -11.06
N ASP A 204 -8.88 4.54 -11.56
CA ASP A 204 -9.64 5.72 -11.16
C ASP A 204 -10.07 5.67 -9.69
N GLN A 205 -10.46 4.49 -9.19
CA GLN A 205 -10.78 4.32 -7.78
C GLN A 205 -9.54 4.57 -6.91
N VAL A 206 -8.40 3.98 -7.27
CA VAL A 206 -7.13 4.18 -6.57
C VAL A 206 -6.69 5.64 -6.62
N LEU A 207 -6.78 6.32 -7.77
CA LEU A 207 -6.45 7.73 -7.92
C LEU A 207 -7.35 8.63 -7.07
N ASN A 208 -8.64 8.32 -6.99
CA ASN A 208 -9.58 9.10 -6.17
C ASN A 208 -9.27 8.97 -4.69
N SER A 209 -8.91 7.78 -4.21
CA SER A 209 -8.47 7.59 -2.83
C SER A 209 -7.09 8.19 -2.57
N SER A 210 -6.18 8.18 -3.54
CA SER A 210 -4.89 8.90 -3.45
C SER A 210 -5.06 10.42 -3.39
N LYS A 211 -6.01 11.00 -4.14
CA LYS A 211 -6.39 12.43 -4.02
C LYS A 211 -6.87 12.75 -2.61
N PHE A 212 -7.68 11.87 -2.03
CA PHE A 212 -8.13 12.01 -0.65
C PHE A 212 -6.94 11.97 0.33
N LEU A 213 -6.02 11.00 0.22
CA LEU A 213 -4.81 10.92 1.04
C LEU A 213 -3.99 12.21 0.95
N LEU A 214 -3.70 12.67 -0.27
CA LEU A 214 -2.92 13.87 -0.50
C LEU A 214 -3.60 15.12 0.05
N GLY A 215 -4.93 15.23 -0.06
CA GLY A 215 -5.70 16.31 0.55
C GLY A 215 -5.64 16.27 2.08
N LYS A 216 -5.72 15.08 2.69
CA LYS A 216 -5.58 14.90 4.14
C LYS A 216 -4.19 15.26 4.63
N TYR A 217 -3.15 14.80 3.93
CA TYR A 217 -1.77 15.18 4.20
C TYR A 217 -1.57 16.70 4.12
N ARG A 218 -1.97 17.35 3.02
CA ARG A 218 -1.81 18.80 2.83
C ARG A 218 -2.54 19.66 3.85
N SER A 219 -3.67 19.19 4.38
CA SER A 219 -4.45 19.93 5.38
C SER A 219 -3.89 19.81 6.80
N GLN A 220 -2.96 18.89 7.05
CA GLN A 220 -2.49 18.57 8.40
C GLN A 220 -0.98 18.65 8.57
N SER A 221 -0.23 18.32 7.52
CA SER A 221 1.21 18.46 7.47
C SER A 221 1.61 19.94 7.43
N LYS A 222 2.72 20.25 8.09
CA LYS A 222 3.36 21.57 8.05
C LYS A 222 4.49 21.65 7.02
N ILE A 223 4.73 20.55 6.30
CA ILE A 223 5.76 20.46 5.27
C ILE A 223 5.30 21.28 4.05
N PRO A 224 6.03 22.33 3.64
CA PRO A 224 5.62 23.26 2.59
C PRO A 224 5.89 22.71 1.17
N VAL A 225 6.60 21.60 1.05
CA VAL A 225 6.98 20.99 -0.24
C VAL A 225 5.73 20.45 -0.96
N GLN A 226 5.54 20.89 -2.20
CA GLN A 226 4.43 20.43 -3.02
C GLN A 226 4.70 19.03 -3.57
N ILE A 227 3.78 18.12 -3.29
CA ILE A 227 3.83 16.74 -3.80
C ILE A 227 2.81 16.57 -4.92
N PRO A 228 3.22 16.06 -6.11
CA PRO A 228 2.31 15.82 -7.21
C PRO A 228 1.52 14.53 -7.01
N LEU A 229 0.28 14.50 -7.51
CA LEU A 229 -0.52 13.27 -7.54
C LEU A 229 0.01 12.26 -8.59
N SER A 230 0.60 12.77 -9.67
CA SER A 230 1.13 11.96 -10.77
C SER A 230 2.44 12.57 -11.26
N LEU A 231 3.37 11.71 -11.66
CA LEU A 231 4.64 12.10 -12.24
C LEU A 231 4.54 12.09 -13.77
N GLU A 232 5.53 12.67 -14.43
CA GLU A 232 5.57 12.79 -15.90
C GLU A 232 5.63 11.44 -16.62
N ASP A 233 6.19 10.42 -15.96
CA ASP A 233 6.27 9.05 -16.47
C ASP A 233 4.92 8.30 -16.44
N GLY A 234 3.87 8.94 -15.95
CA GLY A 234 2.53 8.38 -15.82
C GLY A 234 2.32 7.57 -14.53
N SER A 235 3.35 7.46 -13.68
CA SER A 235 3.17 6.92 -12.33
C SER A 235 2.34 7.86 -11.47
N PHE A 236 1.65 7.30 -10.49
CA PHE A 236 0.77 8.05 -9.61
C PHE A 236 0.96 7.66 -8.16
N LEU A 237 0.71 8.62 -7.28
CA LEU A 237 0.85 8.49 -5.85
C LEU A 237 -0.03 7.34 -5.37
N ILE A 238 0.57 6.33 -4.78
CA ILE A 238 -0.15 5.19 -4.22
C ILE A 238 -0.27 5.30 -2.71
N ASP A 239 0.78 5.73 -2.02
CA ASP A 239 0.80 5.78 -0.56
C ASP A 239 1.50 7.02 0.00
N ILE A 240 1.10 7.42 1.20
CA ILE A 240 1.71 8.49 1.98
C ILE A 240 1.90 7.98 3.40
N SER A 241 3.16 7.91 3.84
CA SER A 241 3.50 7.80 5.25
C SER A 241 4.11 9.10 5.73
N TYR A 242 3.74 9.59 6.90
CA TYR A 242 4.40 10.76 7.47
C TYR A 242 4.25 10.81 8.99
N ASP A 243 5.15 11.57 9.62
CA ASP A 243 5.07 11.99 11.00
C ASP A 243 5.33 13.51 11.12
N ALA A 244 5.76 13.97 12.31
CA ALA A 244 6.00 15.39 12.55
C ALA A 244 7.18 15.97 11.74
N ASN A 245 8.16 15.14 11.37
CA ASN A 245 9.43 15.57 10.78
C ASN A 245 9.70 14.91 9.42
N GLU A 246 9.12 13.75 9.15
CA GLU A 246 9.40 12.96 7.96
C GLU A 246 8.12 12.70 7.17
N ALA A 247 8.24 12.67 5.84
CA ALA A 247 7.17 12.22 4.96
C ALA A 247 7.75 11.41 3.80
N TYR A 248 7.07 10.32 3.48
CA TYR A 248 7.39 9.37 2.44
C TYR A 248 6.21 9.25 1.48
N PHE A 249 6.48 9.44 0.19
CA PHE A 249 5.50 9.37 -0.87
C PHE A 249 5.92 8.28 -1.84
N ARG A 250 5.10 7.25 -1.99
CA ARG A 250 5.36 6.18 -2.96
C ARG A 250 4.48 6.36 -4.18
N TYR A 251 5.05 6.16 -5.35
CA TYR A 251 4.34 6.13 -6.63
C TYR A 251 4.25 4.70 -7.15
N THR A 252 3.32 4.46 -8.06
CA THR A 252 3.21 3.20 -8.79
C THR A 252 2.80 3.45 -10.24
N LEU A 253 3.17 2.53 -11.12
CA LEU A 253 2.59 2.43 -12.46
C LEU A 253 1.33 1.54 -12.42
N ASP A 254 0.57 1.53 -13.52
CA ASP A 254 -0.58 0.64 -13.71
C ASP A 254 -0.20 -0.85 -13.60
N LYS A 255 1.08 -1.15 -13.77
CA LYS A 255 1.66 -2.46 -13.47
C LYS A 255 2.64 -2.31 -12.33
N PRO A 256 2.46 -3.09 -11.26
CA PRO A 256 3.35 -3.02 -10.14
C PRO A 256 4.75 -3.53 -10.46
N THR A 257 5.76 -2.83 -9.95
CA THR A 257 7.18 -3.19 -10.04
C THR A 257 7.78 -3.21 -8.65
N ILE A 258 8.84 -4.01 -8.47
CA ILE A 258 9.54 -4.17 -7.18
C ILE A 258 10.21 -2.86 -6.74
N SER A 259 10.54 -2.01 -7.71
CA SER A 259 11.11 -0.68 -7.48
C SER A 259 10.20 0.35 -8.12
N THR A 260 9.81 1.36 -7.35
CA THR A 260 8.93 2.43 -7.81
C THR A 260 9.49 3.80 -7.42
N PRO A 261 9.14 4.85 -8.17
CA PRO A 261 9.54 6.19 -7.79
C PRO A 261 9.00 6.53 -6.40
N HIS A 262 9.82 7.22 -5.61
CA HIS A 262 9.42 7.71 -4.30
C HIS A 262 10.10 9.01 -3.96
N ILE A 263 9.43 9.78 -3.11
CA ILE A 263 9.93 11.04 -2.56
C ILE A 263 10.03 10.87 -1.05
N ASP A 264 11.21 11.07 -0.48
CA ASP A 264 11.43 11.22 0.95
C ASP A 264 11.62 12.70 1.27
N ILE A 265 10.99 13.17 2.34
CA ILE A 265 11.15 14.52 2.86
C ILE A 265 11.45 14.42 4.34
N SER A 266 12.57 15.01 4.76
CA SER A 266 12.99 15.03 6.17
C SER A 266 13.26 16.47 6.62
N TYR A 267 12.69 16.86 7.74
CA TYR A 267 12.99 18.13 8.38
C TYR A 267 14.39 18.09 8.99
N CYS A 268 15.26 18.98 8.51
CA CYS A 268 16.66 19.07 8.94
C CYS A 268 17.01 20.47 9.47
N ASN A 269 16.12 21.45 9.30
CA ASN A 269 16.42 22.89 9.46
C ASN A 269 17.68 23.32 8.68
N CYS A 270 17.85 22.75 7.48
CA CYS A 270 19.04 22.91 6.68
C CYS A 270 18.73 23.60 5.35
N THR A 271 19.72 24.31 4.80
CA THR A 271 19.60 25.07 3.54
C THR A 271 20.53 24.55 2.45
N GLY A 272 21.19 23.41 2.70
CA GLY A 272 22.22 22.83 1.85
C GLY A 272 22.99 21.74 2.59
N LEU A 273 23.91 21.09 1.87
CA LEU A 273 24.76 20.03 2.42
C LEU A 273 25.52 20.48 3.67
N SER A 274 25.42 19.68 4.71
CA SER A 274 26.14 19.81 5.97
C SER A 274 26.87 18.51 6.30
N LYS A 275 28.02 18.61 6.97
CA LYS A 275 28.75 17.42 7.49
C LYS A 275 27.93 16.57 8.46
N ASN A 276 26.85 17.13 8.99
CA ASN A 276 25.92 16.45 9.88
C ASN A 276 24.80 15.72 9.12
N ASP A 277 24.72 15.87 7.80
CA ASP A 277 23.73 15.14 7.00
C ASP A 277 24.13 13.67 6.95
N PHE A 278 23.16 12.80 7.20
CA PHE A 278 23.39 11.36 7.34
C PHE A 278 24.05 10.74 6.09
N SER A 279 23.74 11.29 4.91
CA SER A 279 24.27 10.88 3.60
C SER A 279 25.44 11.75 3.12
N TYR A 280 25.94 12.72 3.90
CA TYR A 280 26.96 13.69 3.46
C TYR A 280 28.15 13.01 2.76
N TYR A 281 28.71 11.97 3.38
CA TYR A 281 29.88 11.28 2.84
C TYR A 281 29.61 10.48 1.56
N ASP A 282 28.39 9.98 1.37
CA ASP A 282 27.99 9.28 0.15
C ASP A 282 27.74 10.28 -0.98
N ILE A 283 27.09 11.41 -0.67
CA ILE A 283 26.83 12.49 -1.61
C ILE A 283 28.15 13.08 -2.12
N ILE A 284 29.09 13.45 -1.25
CA ILE A 284 30.35 14.05 -1.72
C ILE A 284 31.23 13.09 -2.53
N LYS A 285 31.05 11.77 -2.37
CA LYS A 285 31.92 10.75 -2.98
C LYS A 285 31.43 10.33 -4.36
N TYR A 286 30.12 10.27 -4.56
CA TYR A 286 29.50 9.71 -5.77
C TYR A 286 28.50 10.62 -6.46
N ALA A 287 28.07 11.71 -5.83
CA ALA A 287 27.11 12.62 -6.43
C ALA A 287 27.78 13.67 -7.32
N GLN A 288 26.97 14.23 -8.20
CA GLN A 288 27.26 15.42 -8.99
C GLN A 288 26.35 16.53 -8.50
N ALA A 289 26.88 17.75 -8.37
CA ALA A 289 26.07 18.93 -8.04
C ALA A 289 25.66 19.66 -9.33
N TRP A 290 24.42 20.08 -9.38
CA TRP A 290 23.82 20.80 -10.50
C TRP A 290 23.22 22.10 -9.98
N GLN A 291 23.71 23.23 -10.45
CA GLN A 291 23.38 24.55 -9.95
C GLN A 291 22.52 25.30 -10.97
N PHE A 292 21.51 26.02 -10.47
CA PHE A 292 20.71 26.96 -11.26
C PHE A 292 20.07 27.99 -10.32
N GLY A 293 20.21 29.28 -10.65
CA GLY A 293 19.81 30.35 -9.73
C GLY A 293 20.48 30.18 -8.36
N ASN A 294 19.67 30.08 -7.31
CA ASN A 294 20.13 29.85 -5.93
C ASN A 294 19.92 28.40 -5.45
N HIS A 295 19.62 27.48 -6.38
CA HIS A 295 19.32 26.09 -6.07
C HIS A 295 20.49 25.19 -6.44
N VAL A 296 20.62 24.10 -5.68
CA VAL A 296 21.54 23.02 -5.97
C VAL A 296 20.77 21.71 -5.88
N VAL A 297 20.85 20.90 -6.93
CA VAL A 297 20.38 19.53 -6.96
C VAL A 297 21.60 18.62 -7.01
N TYR A 298 21.71 17.71 -6.06
CA TYR A 298 22.69 16.63 -6.07
C TYR A 298 22.08 15.44 -6.78
N SER A 299 22.86 14.75 -7.60
CA SER A 299 22.40 13.53 -8.27
C SER A 299 23.43 12.43 -8.13
N HIS A 300 23.00 11.21 -7.84
CA HIS A 300 23.86 10.04 -7.88
C HIS A 300 23.10 8.82 -8.41
N ALA A 301 23.83 7.83 -8.91
CA ALA A 301 23.24 6.56 -9.29
C ALA A 301 22.70 5.83 -8.05
N ALA A 302 21.47 5.33 -8.11
CA ALA A 302 20.85 4.50 -7.08
C ALA A 302 21.50 3.11 -7.04
N TYR A 303 21.72 2.51 -8.22
CA TYR A 303 22.33 1.19 -8.38
C TYR A 303 23.16 1.16 -9.68
N ALA A 304 24.34 0.56 -9.62
CA ALA A 304 25.10 0.24 -10.82
C ALA A 304 24.55 -1.06 -11.43
N ASP A 305 23.87 -0.99 -12.57
CA ASP A 305 23.44 -2.19 -13.27
C ASP A 305 24.65 -2.92 -13.86
N VAL A 306 24.84 -4.17 -13.43
CA VAL A 306 25.90 -5.08 -13.92
C VAL A 306 25.73 -5.40 -15.42
N LYS A 307 24.54 -5.18 -15.99
CA LYS A 307 24.21 -5.43 -17.40
C LYS A 307 24.42 -4.22 -18.32
N GLY A 308 24.88 -3.10 -17.79
CA GLY A 308 25.23 -1.92 -18.59
C GLY A 308 24.04 -1.05 -19.04
N ASN A 309 22.85 -1.22 -18.45
CA ASN A 309 21.79 -0.22 -18.60
C ASN A 309 22.20 1.08 -17.89
N PRO A 310 21.72 2.25 -18.36
CA PRO A 310 21.92 3.50 -17.63
C PRO A 310 21.36 3.33 -16.21
N PRO A 311 22.12 3.74 -15.18
CA PRO A 311 21.66 3.59 -13.81
C PRO A 311 20.46 4.49 -13.56
N ASP A 312 19.57 4.05 -12.67
CA ASP A 312 18.54 4.91 -12.10
C ASP A 312 19.19 5.98 -11.24
N TYR A 313 18.67 7.21 -11.29
CA TYR A 313 19.21 8.33 -10.51
C TYR A 313 18.31 8.73 -9.35
N VAL A 314 18.97 9.02 -8.24
CA VAL A 314 18.43 9.73 -7.08
C VAL A 314 18.81 11.19 -7.21
N PHE A 315 17.87 12.08 -6.91
CA PHE A 315 18.05 13.52 -6.89
C PHE A 315 17.77 14.04 -5.49
N GLU A 316 18.70 14.79 -4.93
CA GLU A 316 18.60 15.34 -3.58
C GLU A 316 18.71 16.85 -3.63
N PHE A 317 17.88 17.55 -2.88
CA PHE A 317 17.94 19.01 -2.78
C PHE A 317 17.35 19.48 -1.45
N TYR A 318 17.54 20.77 -1.18
CA TYR A 318 17.13 21.39 0.06
C TYR A 318 16.16 22.51 -0.23
N GLN A 319 15.02 22.50 0.45
CA GLN A 319 13.96 23.46 0.24
C GLN A 319 13.27 23.77 1.57
N ASP A 320 13.19 25.05 1.93
CA ASP A 320 12.43 25.55 3.07
C ASP A 320 12.77 24.86 4.43
N GLY A 321 14.03 24.47 4.63
CA GLY A 321 14.48 23.79 5.84
C GLY A 321 14.33 22.25 5.81
N TYR A 322 13.95 21.68 4.67
CA TYR A 322 13.79 20.25 4.45
C TYR A 322 14.81 19.72 3.46
N HIS A 323 15.24 18.48 3.69
CA HIS A 323 15.97 17.66 2.74
C HIS A 323 14.96 16.82 1.97
N VAL A 324 15.00 16.92 0.65
CA VAL A 324 14.12 16.18 -0.26
C VAL A 324 14.97 15.22 -1.07
N ILE A 325 14.62 13.94 -1.03
CA ILE A 325 15.22 12.88 -1.84
C ILE A 325 14.16 12.41 -2.80
N PHE A 326 14.45 12.44 -4.09
CA PHE A 326 13.59 11.91 -5.13
C PHE A 326 14.32 10.78 -5.87
N ASN A 327 13.91 9.55 -5.58
CA ASN A 327 14.34 8.40 -6.34
C ASN A 327 13.44 8.27 -7.56
N SER A 328 13.95 8.69 -8.72
CA SER A 328 13.17 8.78 -9.95
C SER A 328 12.91 7.44 -10.62
N MET A 329 13.72 6.41 -10.31
CA MET A 329 13.76 5.14 -11.06
C MET A 329 13.99 5.33 -12.58
N MET A 330 14.68 6.42 -12.95
CA MET A 330 14.88 6.83 -14.34
C MET A 330 16.34 7.23 -14.62
N PRO A 331 16.79 7.17 -15.88
CA PRO A 331 18.08 7.72 -16.30
C PRO A 331 18.19 9.22 -16.00
N PHE A 332 19.43 9.71 -15.86
CA PHE A 332 19.73 11.08 -15.43
C PHE A 332 18.89 12.16 -16.14
N ASP A 333 18.92 12.23 -17.48
CA ASP A 333 18.24 13.33 -18.22
C ASP A 333 16.74 13.37 -17.93
N TYR A 334 16.10 12.20 -17.87
CA TYR A 334 14.68 12.09 -17.63
C TYR A 334 14.34 12.38 -16.16
N GLY A 335 15.09 11.77 -15.23
CA GLY A 335 14.89 11.99 -13.79
C GLY A 335 15.16 13.44 -13.38
N MET A 336 16.18 14.08 -13.95
CA MET A 336 16.50 15.49 -13.70
C MET A 336 15.39 16.39 -14.24
N LYS A 337 14.94 16.17 -15.48
CA LYS A 337 13.80 16.92 -16.04
C LYS A 337 12.57 16.79 -15.13
N MET A 338 12.23 15.57 -14.71
CA MET A 338 11.10 15.33 -13.82
C MET A 338 11.28 16.02 -12.46
N THR A 339 12.49 16.06 -11.91
CA THR A 339 12.83 16.81 -10.70
C THR A 339 12.58 18.31 -10.88
N LEU A 340 13.08 18.89 -11.98
CA LEU A 340 12.92 20.31 -12.29
C LEU A 340 11.46 20.70 -12.54
N ASP A 341 10.70 19.86 -13.24
CA ASP A 341 9.27 20.07 -13.49
C ASP A 341 8.45 19.97 -12.19
N THR A 342 8.79 19.01 -11.34
CA THR A 342 8.03 18.74 -10.09
C THR A 342 8.29 19.78 -9.02
N PHE A 343 9.56 20.17 -8.82
CA PHE A 343 9.96 20.96 -7.64
C PHE A 343 10.43 22.37 -7.98
N PHE A 344 10.79 22.64 -9.24
CA PHE A 344 11.44 23.88 -9.65
C PHE A 344 10.74 24.57 -10.83
N ASN A 345 9.42 24.48 -10.88
CA ASN A 345 8.55 25.17 -11.85
C ASN A 345 8.94 24.97 -13.33
N GLY A 346 9.48 23.79 -13.68
CA GLY A 346 9.85 23.46 -15.06
C GLY A 346 11.08 24.21 -15.58
N THR A 347 12.03 24.48 -14.69
CA THR A 347 13.39 24.92 -15.07
C THR A 347 13.94 23.98 -16.14
N LYS A 348 14.53 24.52 -17.22
CA LYS A 348 15.00 23.67 -18.33
C LYS A 348 16.32 23.02 -17.97
N LEU A 349 16.54 21.82 -18.50
CA LEU A 349 17.83 21.13 -18.39
C LEU A 349 18.99 21.94 -19.01
N SER A 350 18.71 22.83 -19.96
CA SER A 350 19.72 23.76 -20.53
C SER A 350 20.18 24.84 -19.55
N ASP A 351 19.44 25.06 -18.48
CA ASP A 351 19.64 26.18 -17.55
C ASP A 351 20.40 25.72 -16.29
N ILE A 352 20.75 24.44 -16.19
CA ILE A 352 21.52 23.88 -15.08
C ILE A 352 22.99 23.71 -15.49
N GLU A 353 23.89 24.05 -14.57
CA GLU A 353 25.33 23.91 -14.77
C GLU A 353 25.91 22.93 -13.75
N GLN A 354 26.85 22.09 -14.19
CA GLN A 354 27.53 21.18 -13.28
C GLN A 354 28.46 21.97 -12.36
N GLY A 355 28.17 21.96 -11.06
CA GLY A 355 28.95 22.62 -10.02
C GLY A 355 30.00 21.69 -9.40
N SER A 356 30.96 22.28 -8.68
CA SER A 356 31.88 21.53 -7.82
C SER A 356 31.24 21.27 -6.45
N ILE A 357 31.25 20.02 -5.99
CA ILE A 357 31.00 19.71 -4.58
C ILE A 357 32.25 20.13 -3.81
N GLY A 358 32.14 21.15 -2.95
CA GLY A 358 33.26 21.63 -2.15
C GLY A 358 33.84 20.48 -1.31
N LYS A 359 35.14 20.23 -1.46
CA LYS A 359 35.88 19.22 -0.67
C LYS A 359 36.09 19.66 0.77
#